data_AF-A0A919ZE74-F1
#
_entry.id   AF-A0A919ZE74-F1
#
_cell.length_a   1.000
_cell.length_b   1.000
_cell.length_c   1.000
_cell.angle_alpha   90.00
_cell.angle_beta   90.00
_cell.angle_gamma   90.00
#
_symmetry.space_group_name_H-M   'P 1'
#
loop_
_entity.id
_entity.type
_entity.pdbx_description
1 polymer ?
#
loop_
_entity_poly.entity_id
_entity_poly.type
_entity_poly.pdbx_seq_one_letter_code
_entity_poly.pdbx_strand_id
1 'polypeptide(L)' 'MDKFADRANISPWALEAISAAANAGIITGYPDNTFNPQGNATRAEAAKVIVRALVK' A
#
# COMPACT_ATOMS: atom_id res chain seq x y z
N MET A 1 12.55 5.51 -0.04
CA MET A 1 11.20 5.04 0.35
C MET A 1 10.30 6.27 0.41
N ASP A 2 10.13 6.92 -0.73
CA ASP A 2 9.55 8.27 -0.82
C ASP A 2 8.33 8.26 -1.72
N LYS A 3 7.65 7.10 -1.74
CA LYS A 3 6.59 6.79 -2.69
C LYS A 3 5.22 7.32 -2.28
N PHE A 4 5.02 7.66 -1.00
CA PHE A 4 3.74 8.11 -0.46
C PHE A 4 3.90 9.38 0.38
N ALA A 5 3.00 10.34 0.17
CA ALA A 5 3.00 11.65 0.84
C ALA A 5 2.72 11.54 2.35
N ASP A 6 1.94 10.53 2.76
CA ASP A 6 1.50 10.28 4.13
C ASP A 6 2.32 9.20 4.85
N ARG A 7 3.55 8.93 4.38
CA ARG A 7 4.41 7.87 4.95
C ARG A 7 4.65 8.01 6.46
N ALA A 8 4.59 9.25 6.99
CA ALA A 8 4.78 9.52 8.40
C ALA A 8 3.68 8.91 9.29
N ASN A 9 2.52 8.59 8.70
CA ASN A 9 1.39 7.97 9.38
C ASN A 9 1.45 6.43 9.34
N ILE A 10 2.42 5.85 8.63
CA ILE A 10 2.62 4.40 8.55
C ILE A 10 3.25 3.92 9.86
N SER A 11 2.64 2.89 10.47
CA SER A 11 3.20 2.27 11.66
C SER A 11 4.57 1.64 11.37
N PRO A 12 5.57 1.73 12.28
CA PRO A 12 6.92 1.25 12.02
C PRO A 12 6.99 -0.23 11.59
N TRP A 13 6.15 -1.08 12.17
CA TRP A 13 6.09 -2.51 11.85
C TRP A 13 5.62 -2.78 10.40
N ALA A 14 4.82 -1.89 9.82
CA ALA A 14 4.24 -2.07 8.50
C ALA A 14 5.13 -1.51 7.38
N LEU A 15 6.12 -0.67 7.74
CA LEU A 15 6.93 0.10 6.79
C LEU A 15 7.66 -0.80 5.79
N GLU A 16 8.27 -1.87 6.27
CA GLU A 16 9.03 -2.81 5.44
C GLU A 16 8.10 -3.57 4.48
N ALA A 17 7.00 -4.12 5.01
CA ALA A 17 6.02 -4.88 4.23
C ALA A 17 5.35 -4.02 3.15
N ILE A 18 4.93 -2.80 3.50
CA ILE A 18 4.31 -1.85 2.54
C ILE A 18 5.32 -1.50 1.45
N SER A 19 6.57 -1.29 1.80
CA SER A 19 7.59 -0.91 0.82
C SER A 19 7.95 -2.06 -0.11
N ALA A 20 8.06 -3.28 0.39
CA ALA A 20 8.24 -4.46 -0.43
C ALA A 20 7.07 -4.64 -1.42
N ALA A 21 5.83 -4.54 -0.93
CA ALA A 21 4.63 -4.63 -1.76
C ALA A 21 4.54 -3.48 -2.78
N ALA A 22 4.99 -2.27 -2.42
CA ALA A 22 5.01 -1.13 -3.32
C ALA A 22 6.10 -1.24 -4.40
N ASN A 23 7.26 -1.81 -4.06
CA ASN A 23 8.35 -2.08 -5.01
C ASN A 23 7.99 -3.21 -5.97
N ALA A 24 7.34 -4.25 -5.46
CA ALA A 24 6.71 -5.29 -6.29
C ALA A 24 5.54 -4.73 -7.12
N GLY A 25 5.06 -3.51 -6.86
CA GLY A 25 3.91 -2.89 -7.53
C GLY A 25 2.59 -3.63 -7.29
N ILE A 26 2.50 -4.36 -6.18
CA ILE A 26 1.25 -4.91 -5.65
C ILE A 26 0.41 -3.75 -5.14
N ILE A 27 1.03 -2.86 -4.36
CA ILE A 27 0.45 -1.62 -3.84
C ILE A 27 0.96 -0.43 -4.66
N THR A 28 0.05 0.46 -5.06
CA THR A 28 0.38 1.66 -5.84
C THR A 28 -0.04 2.95 -5.16
N GLY A 29 -0.80 2.89 -4.06
CA GLY A 29 -1.41 4.06 -3.43
C GLY A 29 -2.59 4.61 -4.22
N TYR A 30 -3.03 5.79 -3.79
CA TYR A 30 -4.14 6.56 -4.34
C TYR A 30 -3.66 7.63 -5.34
N PRO A 31 -4.57 8.20 -6.17
CA PRO A 31 -4.21 9.22 -7.14
C PRO A 31 -3.60 10.50 -6.55
N ASP A 32 -3.88 10.78 -5.27
CA ASP A 32 -3.32 11.89 -4.50
C ASP A 32 -1.93 11.60 -3.91
N ASN A 33 -1.30 10.50 -4.34
CA ASN A 33 0.00 10.05 -3.88
C ASN A 33 0.04 9.61 -2.41
N THR A 34 -1.10 9.23 -1.83
CA THR A 34 -1.18 8.68 -0.45
C THR A 34 -1.28 7.15 -0.43
N PHE A 35 -0.93 6.55 0.72
CA PHE A 35 -1.21 5.15 1.03
C PHE A 35 -2.47 4.97 1.90
N ASN A 36 -2.84 5.99 2.69
CA ASN A 36 -3.92 6.00 3.66
C ASN A 36 -3.81 4.88 4.73
N PRO A 37 -2.72 4.82 5.53
CA PRO A 37 -2.44 3.70 6.43
C PRO A 37 -3.44 3.53 7.58
N GLN A 38 -4.17 4.59 7.93
CA GLN A 38 -5.16 4.57 9.02
C GLN A 38 -6.59 4.48 8.49
N GLY A 39 -6.78 4.49 7.17
CA GLY A 39 -8.07 4.34 6.52
C GLY A 39 -8.52 2.90 6.43
N ASN A 40 -9.83 2.71 6.24
CA ASN A 40 -10.40 1.40 5.97
C ASN A 40 -10.27 1.07 4.48
N ALA A 41 -9.77 -0.13 4.18
CA ALA A 41 -9.81 -0.66 2.83
C ALA A 41 -11.23 -1.13 2.47
N THR A 42 -11.69 -0.79 1.27
CA THR A 42 -12.87 -1.40 0.69
C THR A 42 -12.59 -2.85 0.30
N ARG A 43 -13.65 -3.65 0.16
CA ARG A 43 -13.54 -5.04 -0.31
C ARG A 43 -12.87 -5.13 -1.69
N ALA A 44 -13.13 -4.17 -2.57
CA ALA A 44 -12.54 -4.10 -3.90
C ALA A 44 -11.02 -3.84 -3.84
N GLU A 45 -10.58 -2.93 -2.98
CA GLU A 45 -9.15 -2.65 -2.79
C GLU A 45 -8.42 -3.84 -2.18
N ALA A 46 -9.01 -4.49 -1.17
CA ALA A 46 -8.45 -5.70 -0.58
C ALA A 46 -8.30 -6.82 -1.62
N ALA A 47 -9.36 -7.08 -2.41
CA ALA A 47 -9.32 -8.09 -3.47
C ALA A 47 -8.25 -7.77 -4.54
N LYS A 48 -8.12 -6.51 -4.93
CA LYS A 48 -7.10 -6.06 -5.89
C LYS A 48 -5.68 -6.35 -5.39
N VAL A 49 -5.40 -6.10 -4.10
CA VAL A 49 -4.10 -6.38 -3.49
C VAL A 49 -3.83 -7.88 -3.49
N ILE A 50 -4.80 -8.70 -3.08
CA ILE A 50 -4.67 -10.17 -3.05
C ILE A 50 -4.40 -10.73 -4.45
N VAL A 51 -5.20 -10.32 -5.45
CA VAL A 51 -5.01 -10.79 -6.83
C VAL A 51 -3.63 -10.41 -7.37
N ARG A 52 -3.17 -9.18 -7.10
CA ARG A 52 -1.83 -8.74 -7.51
C ARG A 52 -0.71 -9.49 -6.78
N ALA A 53 -0.91 -9.90 -5.54
CA ALA A 53 0.08 -10.68 -4.79
C ALA A 53 0.21 -12.12 -5.31
N LEU A 54 -0.84 -12.67 -5.94
CA LEU A 54 -0.86 -14.04 -6.46
C LEU A 54 -0.36 -14.16 -7.90
N VAL A 55 -0.54 -13.12 -8.71
CA VAL A 55 -0.33 -13.18 -10.17
C VAL A 55 0.99 -12.54 -10.60
N LYS A 56 1.70 -11.88 -9.69
CA LYS A 56 2.88 -11.06 -9.99
C LYS A 56 4.15 -11.70 -9.46
#